data_AF-A0A969TI24-F1
#
_entry.id   AF-A0A969TI24-F1
#
_cell.length_a   1.000
_cell.length_b   1.000
_cell.length_c   1.000
_cell.angle_alpha   90.00
_cell.angle_beta   90.00
_cell.angle_gamma   90.00
#
_symmetry.space_group_name_H-M   'P 1'
#
loop_
_entity.id
_entity.type
_entity.pdbx_description
1 polymer ?
#
loop_
_entity_poly.entity_id
_entity_poly.type
_entity_poly.pdbx_seq_one_letter_code
_entity_poly.pdbx_strand_id
1 'polypeptide(L)'
;MRLSLYCPSCSRPIGDLHHSSSQAQVTCSSCNTQYGVVYGKLSRCSSIAEALLYLTSKFPSFYKRYYTFQITTADRTLKNLQFSIAGKADPVPVHRGDIVSVLYTMQGCVMKRLVAIANHTTGKHYVLPTPIPSASQHAITLSTVVTGFVVGSFLSGVNLVLPSILSALGVLAYLKLTHSAQLTSPPLEHQEHHSKRLLADQQLMAQQRKIEQRIQELNHECKSNQLLIEQLETLKQKMSQVDQTLYSARIYRATSAVNILKKQIANNQRLVREYARTLKMIEIEIDTSWIAEQLPDAENFTRKILERLDELKTIEDQNQSLKLQLTAYEEVRYEGIQEYRKG
;
A
#
# COMPACT_ATOMS: atom_id res chain seq x y z
N MET A 1 19.46 18.27 28.23
CA MET A 1 18.51 19.32 27.78
C MET A 1 17.14 18.97 28.30
N ARG A 2 16.42 19.90 28.95
CA ARG A 2 15.03 19.65 29.37
C ARG A 2 14.13 19.69 28.13
N LEU A 3 13.38 18.62 27.91
CA LEU A 3 12.48 18.47 26.77
C LEU A 3 11.09 18.92 27.22
N SER A 4 10.92 20.24 27.37
CA SER A 4 9.66 20.83 27.81
C SER A 4 8.68 20.98 26.65
N LEU A 5 7.48 20.42 26.80
CA LEU A 5 6.35 20.66 25.90
C LEU A 5 5.57 21.89 26.32
N TYR A 6 5.15 22.70 25.36
CA TYR A 6 4.32 23.89 25.60
C TYR A 6 2.90 23.71 25.06
N CYS A 7 1.94 24.28 25.77
CA CYS A 7 0.55 24.23 25.38
C CYS A 7 0.28 25.13 24.17
N PRO A 8 -0.27 24.60 23.06
CA PRO A 8 -0.62 25.44 21.92
C PRO A 8 -1.77 26.40 22.21
N SER A 9 -2.58 26.14 23.25
CA SER A 9 -3.73 26.98 23.60
C SER A 9 -3.43 28.07 24.65
N CYS A 10 -2.49 27.84 25.57
CA CYS A 10 -2.18 28.81 26.64
C CYS A 10 -0.69 29.11 26.84
N SER A 11 0.19 28.56 25.98
CA SER A 11 1.65 28.76 25.97
C SER A 11 2.38 28.39 27.27
N ARG A 12 1.72 27.72 28.22
CA ARG A 12 2.32 27.22 29.46
C ARG A 12 2.93 25.83 29.27
N PRO A 13 3.97 25.46 30.04
CA PRO A 13 4.58 24.14 29.95
C PRO A 13 3.59 23.05 30.40
N ILE A 14 3.41 22.00 29.59
CA ILE A 14 2.49 20.89 29.85
C ILE A 14 3.20 19.70 30.51
N GLY A 15 4.50 19.51 30.25
CA GLY A 15 5.27 18.43 30.89
C GLY A 15 6.69 18.28 30.36
N ASP A 16 7.53 17.57 31.12
CA ASP A 16 8.89 17.17 30.76
C ASP A 16 8.88 15.75 30.19
N LEU A 17 9.33 15.58 28.94
CA LEU A 17 9.30 14.29 28.22
C LEU A 17 10.31 13.25 28.73
N HIS A 18 11.19 13.63 29.67
CA HIS A 18 12.27 12.76 30.14
C HIS A 18 11.81 11.63 31.05
N HIS A 19 10.68 11.79 31.76
CA HIS A 19 10.17 10.81 32.73
C HIS A 19 8.93 10.05 32.24
N SER A 20 8.38 10.40 31.08
CA SER A 20 7.07 9.99 30.59
C SER A 20 7.14 9.35 29.20
N SER A 21 8.22 8.62 28.91
CA SER A 21 8.43 7.94 27.62
C SER A 21 7.33 6.94 27.22
N SER A 22 6.41 6.61 28.14
CA SER A 22 5.28 5.70 27.94
C SER A 22 3.90 6.37 27.90
N GLN A 23 3.78 7.68 28.18
CA GLN A 23 2.48 8.33 28.23
C GLN A 23 2.12 8.96 26.88
N ALA A 24 1.25 8.28 26.14
CA ALA A 24 0.69 8.76 24.88
C ALA A 24 -0.24 9.98 25.03
N GLN A 25 -0.55 10.40 26.26
CA GLN A 25 -1.51 11.46 26.58
C GLN A 25 -0.99 12.39 27.68
N VAL A 26 -1.17 13.69 27.49
CA VAL A 26 -0.80 14.73 28.46
C VAL A 26 -1.96 15.73 28.58
N THR A 27 -2.31 16.11 29.81
CA THR A 27 -3.36 17.11 30.08
C THR A 27 -2.72 18.41 30.54
N CYS A 28 -3.10 19.54 29.94
CA CYS A 28 -2.60 20.84 30.38
C CYS A 28 -3.32 21.30 31.65
N SER A 29 -2.58 21.49 32.74
CA SER A 29 -3.11 21.93 34.04
C SER A 29 -3.81 23.29 34.00
N SER A 30 -3.47 24.14 33.04
CA SER A 30 -3.99 25.52 32.97
C SER A 30 -5.26 25.69 32.13
N CYS A 31 -5.45 24.85 31.10
CA CYS A 31 -6.61 24.94 30.19
C CYS A 31 -7.42 23.64 30.14
N ASN A 32 -7.05 22.66 30.96
CA ASN A 32 -7.64 21.32 31.07
C ASN A 32 -7.82 20.58 29.72
N THR A 33 -7.05 20.97 28.70
CA THR A 33 -7.13 20.36 27.37
C THR A 33 -6.24 19.12 27.33
N GLN A 34 -6.79 18.03 26.82
CA GLN A 34 -6.08 16.76 26.65
C GLN A 34 -5.42 16.69 25.28
N TYR A 35 -4.13 16.38 25.28
CA TYR A 35 -3.32 16.21 24.07
C TYR A 35 -2.74 14.81 23.99
N GLY A 36 -2.74 14.24 22.79
CA GLY A 36 -1.98 13.05 22.46
C GLY A 36 -0.57 13.44 22.03
N VAL A 37 0.45 12.71 22.48
CA VAL A 37 1.84 13.01 22.15
C VAL A 37 2.50 11.82 21.46
N VAL A 38 3.07 12.08 20.28
CA VAL A 38 3.99 11.14 19.62
C VAL A 38 5.39 11.70 19.69
N TYR A 39 6.28 11.01 20.39
CA TYR A 39 7.66 11.43 20.62
C TYR A 39 8.64 10.41 20.04
N GLY A 40 9.68 10.89 19.36
CA GLY A 40 10.76 10.03 18.89
C GLY A 40 11.72 10.71 17.93
N LYS A 41 12.60 9.90 17.34
CA LYS A 41 13.58 10.34 16.35
C LYS A 41 12.99 10.30 14.95
N LEU A 42 13.14 11.39 14.20
CA LEU A 42 12.65 11.50 12.83
C LEU A 42 13.55 10.72 11.87
N SER A 43 13.10 9.56 11.42
CA SER A 43 13.82 8.65 10.52
C SER A 43 13.73 9.08 9.06
N ARG A 44 12.59 9.65 8.65
CA ARG A 44 12.35 10.19 7.30
C ARG A 44 11.35 11.33 7.35
N CYS A 45 11.55 12.33 6.49
CA CYS A 45 10.67 13.47 6.28
C CYS A 45 10.54 13.69 4.77
N SER A 46 9.31 13.84 4.27
CA SER A 46 9.06 14.32 2.91
C SER A 46 7.92 15.31 2.91
N SER A 47 8.00 16.33 2.05
CA SER A 47 6.94 17.31 1.86
C SER A 47 6.64 17.51 0.37
N ILE A 48 5.37 17.48 -0.01
CA ILE A 48 4.90 17.72 -1.38
C ILE A 48 3.93 18.90 -1.34
N ALA A 49 4.16 19.91 -2.18
CA ALA A 49 3.28 21.05 -2.32
C ALA A 49 2.35 20.87 -3.52
N GLU A 50 1.05 20.98 -3.28
CA GLU A 50 -0.01 20.95 -4.29
C GLU A 50 -0.61 22.36 -4.43
N ALA A 51 -0.77 22.84 -5.65
CA ALA A 51 -1.47 24.09 -5.92
C ALA A 51 -2.98 23.80 -5.97
N LEU A 52 -3.73 24.35 -5.01
CA LEU A 52 -5.19 24.21 -4.97
C LEU A 52 -5.88 25.12 -5.98
N LEU A 53 -5.32 26.33 -6.19
CA LEU A 53 -5.79 27.30 -7.17
C LEU A 53 -4.61 28.06 -7.74
N TYR A 54 -4.43 27.96 -9.05
CA TYR A 54 -3.48 28.77 -9.81
C TYR A 54 -4.23 29.92 -10.47
N LEU A 55 -4.31 31.04 -9.75
CA LEU A 55 -4.65 32.33 -10.35
C LEU A 55 -3.33 32.93 -10.84
N THR A 56 -3.34 33.64 -11.97
CA THR A 56 -2.15 34.10 -12.72
C THR A 56 -1.07 34.76 -11.84
N SER A 57 0.16 34.95 -12.36
CA SER A 57 1.35 35.40 -11.60
C SER A 57 1.21 36.69 -10.77
N LYS A 58 0.14 37.47 -10.98
CA LYS A 58 -0.17 38.71 -10.24
C LYS A 58 -1.16 38.52 -9.08
N PHE A 59 -1.78 37.35 -8.93
CA PHE A 59 -2.78 37.06 -7.91
C PHE A 59 -2.28 36.01 -6.90
N PRO A 60 -2.81 36.00 -5.67
CA PRO A 60 -2.41 35.03 -4.66
C PRO A 60 -2.78 33.61 -5.10
N SER A 61 -1.78 32.75 -5.24
CA SER A 61 -1.96 31.31 -5.45
C SER A 61 -2.11 30.59 -4.10
N PHE A 62 -3.08 29.69 -4.03
CA PHE A 62 -3.36 28.90 -2.84
C PHE A 62 -2.65 27.55 -2.95
N TYR A 63 -1.82 27.24 -1.97
CA TYR A 63 -1.09 25.97 -1.90
C TYR A 63 -1.50 25.18 -0.67
N LYS A 64 -1.44 23.87 -0.78
CA LYS A 64 -1.54 22.92 0.32
C LYS A 64 -0.30 22.04 0.30
N ARG A 65 0.38 21.91 1.43
CA ARG A 65 1.58 21.09 1.53
C ARG A 65 1.30 19.86 2.39
N TYR A 66 1.50 18.69 1.82
CA TYR A 66 1.41 17.40 2.50
C TYR A 66 2.77 17.02 3.05
N TYR A 67 2.80 16.57 4.29
CA TYR A 67 3.97 16.10 4.99
C TYR A 67 3.80 14.64 5.35
N THR A 68 4.86 13.87 5.17
CA THR A 68 4.97 12.48 5.64
C THR A 68 6.19 12.38 6.54
N PHE A 69 5.94 12.18 7.83
CA PHE A 69 6.99 11.98 8.85
C PHE A 69 7.04 10.52 9.25
N GLN A 70 8.23 9.97 9.38
CA GLN A 70 8.45 8.65 9.97
C GLN A 70 9.22 8.84 11.28
N ILE A 71 8.57 8.61 12.41
CA ILE A 71 9.13 8.79 13.74
C ILE A 71 9.38 7.42 14.35
N THR A 72 10.61 7.16 14.74
CA THR A 72 10.97 5.98 15.53
C THR A 72 10.87 6.35 17.01
N THR A 73 9.89 5.75 17.69
CA THR A 73 9.63 5.97 19.12
C THR A 73 10.67 5.25 19.98
N ALA A 74 10.70 5.54 21.28
CA ALA A 74 11.59 4.88 22.24
C ALA A 74 11.38 3.35 22.29
N ASP A 75 10.14 2.90 22.07
CA ASP A 75 9.76 1.47 22.02
C ASP A 75 10.19 0.77 20.71
N ARG A 76 11.02 1.43 19.89
CA ARG A 76 11.46 0.99 18.55
C ARG A 76 10.32 0.78 17.57
N THR A 77 9.12 1.31 17.84
CA THR A 77 8.01 1.27 16.90
C THR A 77 8.13 2.44 15.92
N LEU A 78 7.85 2.17 14.65
CA LEU A 78 7.89 3.19 13.60
C LEU A 78 6.47 3.75 13.41
N LYS A 79 6.30 5.03 13.71
CA LYS A 79 5.05 5.77 13.52
C LYS A 79 5.17 6.63 12.27
N ASN A 80 4.39 6.30 11.25
CA ASN A 80 4.21 7.15 10.08
C ASN A 80 3.13 8.19 10.41
N LEU A 81 3.39 9.47 10.18
CA LEU A 81 2.42 10.55 10.38
C LEU A 81 2.26 11.30 9.06
N GLN A 82 1.02 11.41 8.59
CA GLN A 82 0.67 12.19 7.41
C GLN A 82 -0.22 13.36 7.81
N PHE A 83 0.12 14.56 7.38
CA PHE A 83 -0.71 15.75 7.62
C PHE A 83 -0.51 16.79 6.52
N SER A 84 -1.46 17.69 6.39
CA SER A 84 -1.39 18.79 5.43
C SER A 84 -1.44 20.14 6.11
N ILE A 85 -0.75 21.14 5.55
CA ILE A 85 -0.79 22.54 5.99
C ILE A 85 -1.24 23.40 4.81
N ALA A 86 -2.22 24.27 5.03
CA ALA A 86 -2.67 25.24 4.03
C ALA A 86 -1.80 26.51 4.04
N GLY A 87 -1.51 27.05 2.86
CA GLY A 87 -0.81 28.32 2.66
C GLY A 87 0.64 28.19 2.22
N LYS A 88 1.24 29.34 1.87
CA LYS A 88 2.65 29.51 1.50
C LYS A 88 3.55 29.55 2.75
N ALA A 89 3.24 28.78 3.78
CA ALA A 89 4.08 28.71 4.97
C ALA A 89 5.40 28.02 4.62
N ASP A 90 6.50 28.52 5.21
CA ASP A 90 7.81 27.89 5.13
C ASP A 90 7.74 26.41 5.55
N PRO A 91 8.58 25.54 4.96
CA PRO A 91 8.65 24.13 5.36
C PRO A 91 8.80 24.03 6.88
N VAL A 92 8.07 23.08 7.50
CA VAL A 92 8.28 22.76 8.92
C VAL A 92 9.78 22.46 9.11
N PRO A 93 10.48 23.20 10.00
CA PRO A 93 11.95 23.15 10.08
C PRO A 93 12.40 21.89 10.84
N VAL A 94 12.23 20.72 10.22
CA VAL A 94 12.63 19.42 10.74
C VAL A 94 13.51 18.69 9.74
N HIS A 95 14.59 18.10 10.24
CA HIS A 95 15.54 17.34 9.45
C HIS A 95 15.59 15.89 9.90
N ARG A 96 16.04 15.01 9.00
CA ARG A 96 16.28 13.61 9.31
C ARG A 96 17.28 13.51 10.47
N GLY A 97 16.92 12.77 11.50
CA GLY A 97 17.71 12.58 12.72
C GLY A 97 17.28 13.47 13.89
N ASP A 98 16.42 14.46 13.66
CA ASP A 98 15.93 15.34 14.73
C ASP A 98 15.03 14.60 15.72
N ILE A 99 15.08 15.01 16.98
CA ILE A 99 14.16 14.56 18.02
C ILE A 99 12.94 15.47 17.96
N VAL A 100 11.78 14.90 17.65
CA VAL A 100 10.54 15.64 17.45
C VAL A 100 9.44 15.11 18.35
N SER A 101 8.59 16.03 18.82
CA SER A 101 7.31 15.70 19.43
C SER A 101 6.18 16.29 18.61
N VAL A 102 5.15 15.49 18.41
CA VAL A 102 3.98 15.82 17.61
C VAL A 102 2.75 15.76 18.51
N LEU A 103 2.02 16.86 18.60
CA LEU A 103 0.90 17.08 19.51
C LEU A 103 -0.44 17.00 18.78
N TYR A 104 -1.32 16.10 19.23
CA TYR A 104 -2.68 15.92 18.73
C TYR A 104 -3.72 16.35 19.77
N THR A 105 -4.89 16.84 19.36
CA THR A 105 -6.05 16.94 20.27
C THR A 105 -6.65 15.56 20.51
N MET A 106 -7.02 15.26 21.75
CA MET A 106 -7.76 14.04 22.10
C MET A 106 -9.27 14.26 22.05
N GLN A 107 -10.00 13.24 21.59
CA GLN A 107 -11.44 13.10 21.82
C GLN A 107 -11.66 11.70 22.43
N GLY A 108 -11.85 11.63 23.75
CA GLY A 108 -11.79 10.35 24.48
C GLY A 108 -10.39 9.74 24.40
N CYS A 109 -10.28 8.51 23.90
CA CYS A 109 -9.01 7.79 23.73
C CYS A 109 -8.37 7.98 22.34
N VAL A 110 -8.99 8.77 21.44
CA VAL A 110 -8.57 8.86 20.04
C VAL A 110 -7.86 10.20 19.74
N MET A 111 -6.71 10.12 19.06
CA MET A 111 -5.98 11.27 18.54
C MET A 111 -6.63 11.77 17.25
N LYS A 112 -7.17 12.99 17.27
CA LYS A 112 -8.03 13.50 16.18
C LYS A 112 -7.33 14.49 15.25
N ARG A 113 -6.71 15.54 15.79
CA ARG A 113 -6.20 16.67 14.99
C ARG A 113 -4.81 17.06 15.42
N LEU A 114 -3.90 17.19 14.46
CA LEU A 114 -2.56 17.73 14.69
C LEU A 114 -2.63 19.23 15.06
N VAL A 115 -1.96 19.62 16.14
CA VAL A 115 -2.00 20.99 16.67
C VAL A 115 -0.64 21.66 16.65
N ALA A 116 0.42 20.91 17.00
CA ALA A 116 1.75 21.47 17.06
C ALA A 116 2.82 20.40 16.84
N ILE A 117 3.99 20.84 16.38
CA ILE A 117 5.20 20.05 16.19
C ILE A 117 6.31 20.79 16.91
N ALA A 118 7.00 20.15 17.85
CA ALA A 118 8.19 20.71 18.48
C ALA A 118 9.42 19.93 18.08
N ASN A 119 10.41 20.63 17.53
CA ASN A 119 11.73 20.11 17.24
C ASN A 119 12.64 20.38 18.44
N HIS A 120 12.98 19.33 19.16
CA HIS A 120 13.81 19.42 20.35
C HIS A 120 15.30 19.53 20.05
N THR A 121 15.74 19.12 18.85
CA THR A 121 17.13 19.31 18.41
C THR A 121 17.43 20.77 18.14
N THR A 122 16.49 21.49 17.51
CA THR A 122 16.66 22.91 17.15
C THR A 122 16.02 23.88 18.15
N GLY A 123 15.23 23.39 19.11
CA GLY A 123 14.45 24.20 20.05
C GLY A 123 13.28 24.95 19.41
N LYS A 124 12.99 24.72 18.12
CA LYS A 124 11.91 25.39 17.39
C LYS A 124 10.58 24.69 17.66
N HIS A 125 9.57 25.47 17.99
CA HIS A 125 8.19 25.02 18.10
C HIS A 125 7.38 25.56 16.92
N TYR A 126 6.64 24.68 16.27
CA TYR A 126 5.78 25.01 15.14
C TYR A 126 4.33 24.71 15.55
N VAL A 127 3.59 25.76 15.86
CA VAL A 127 2.15 25.67 16.09
C VAL A 127 1.48 25.71 14.73
N LEU A 128 0.67 24.69 14.41
CA LEU A 128 -0.05 24.69 13.15
C LEU A 128 -1.07 25.83 13.16
N PRO A 129 -1.18 26.59 12.06
CA PRO A 129 -2.17 27.65 11.95
C PRO A 129 -3.57 27.04 12.15
N THR A 130 -4.35 27.61 13.07
CA THR A 130 -5.75 27.20 13.27
C THR A 130 -6.53 27.38 11.97
N PRO A 131 -7.46 26.47 11.61
CA PRO A 131 -8.25 26.62 10.40
C PRO A 131 -9.04 27.94 10.43
N ILE A 132 -9.20 28.51 9.23
CA ILE A 132 -10.03 29.66 8.87
C ILE A 132 -11.50 29.38 9.29
N PRO A 133 -12.28 30.42 9.61
CA PRO A 133 -12.82 30.70 10.93
C PRO A 133 -14.00 29.76 11.32
N SER A 134 -14.55 29.82 12.54
CA SER A 134 -15.62 28.90 13.00
C SER A 134 -16.85 28.88 12.07
N ALA A 135 -17.67 27.81 12.11
CA ALA A 135 -18.92 27.72 11.32
C ALA A 135 -19.83 28.97 11.46
N SER A 136 -19.83 29.59 12.64
CA SER A 136 -20.51 30.87 12.88
C SER A 136 -19.88 32.05 12.11
N GLN A 137 -18.55 32.14 12.07
CA GLN A 137 -17.85 33.16 11.29
C GLN A 137 -17.97 32.93 9.78
N HIS A 138 -18.05 31.67 9.33
CA HIS A 138 -18.41 31.35 7.94
C HIS A 138 -19.80 31.87 7.59
N ALA A 139 -20.82 31.62 8.42
CA ALA A 139 -22.17 32.12 8.19
C ALA A 139 -22.23 33.66 8.16
N ILE A 140 -21.50 34.33 9.05
CA ILE A 140 -21.42 35.81 9.09
C ILE A 140 -20.76 36.35 7.82
N THR A 141 -19.61 35.80 7.40
CA THR A 141 -18.93 36.24 6.17
C THR A 141 -19.76 35.98 4.90
N LEU A 142 -20.48 34.86 4.84
CA LEU A 142 -21.36 34.56 3.72
C LEU A 142 -22.53 35.54 3.68
N SER A 143 -23.13 35.80 4.84
CA SER A 143 -24.23 36.76 5.01
C SER A 143 -23.79 38.16 4.60
N THR A 144 -22.64 38.66 5.05
CA THR A 144 -22.20 40.02 4.72
C THR A 144 -21.86 40.18 3.24
N VAL A 145 -21.24 39.19 2.60
CA VAL A 145 -20.94 39.22 1.16
C VAL A 145 -22.23 39.21 0.34
N VAL A 146 -23.19 38.34 0.67
CA VAL A 146 -24.48 38.25 -0.03
C VAL A 146 -25.28 39.53 0.17
N THR A 147 -25.41 40.02 1.40
CA THR A 147 -26.15 41.26 1.70
C THR A 147 -25.49 42.47 1.04
N GLY A 148 -24.16 42.58 1.05
CA GLY A 148 -23.42 43.66 0.38
C GLY A 148 -23.65 43.67 -1.14
N PHE A 149 -23.64 42.51 -1.78
CA PHE A 149 -23.89 42.39 -3.22
C PHE A 149 -25.35 42.72 -3.59
N VAL A 150 -26.31 42.25 -2.81
CA VAL A 150 -27.74 42.53 -3.04
C VAL A 150 -28.01 44.03 -2.91
N VAL A 151 -27.56 44.66 -1.81
CA VAL A 151 -27.76 46.11 -1.59
C VAL A 151 -27.05 46.95 -2.66
N GLY A 152 -25.82 46.59 -3.03
CA GLY A 152 -25.09 47.29 -4.11
C GLY A 152 -25.77 47.18 -5.48
N SER A 153 -26.42 46.04 -5.77
CA SER A 153 -27.13 45.82 -7.03
C SER A 153 -28.44 46.62 -7.10
N PHE A 154 -29.17 46.71 -5.98
CA PHE A 154 -30.38 47.54 -5.87
C PHE A 154 -30.09 49.03 -6.05
N LEU A 155 -28.97 49.53 -5.51
CA LEU A 155 -28.58 50.94 -5.63
C LEU A 155 -28.04 51.32 -7.02
N SER A 156 -27.47 50.36 -7.76
CA SER A 156 -26.84 50.62 -9.06
C SER A 156 -27.78 50.43 -10.27
N GLY A 157 -29.04 50.04 -10.05
CA GLY A 157 -30.04 49.89 -11.13
C GLY A 157 -29.74 48.80 -12.17
N VAL A 158 -28.82 47.88 -11.86
CA VAL A 158 -28.37 46.83 -12.78
C VAL A 158 -29.29 45.60 -12.65
N ASN A 159 -29.59 44.95 -13.77
CA ASN A 159 -30.38 43.71 -13.80
C ASN A 159 -29.85 42.67 -12.79
N LEU A 160 -30.71 42.20 -11.88
CA LEU A 160 -30.34 41.32 -10.75
C LEU A 160 -29.72 39.96 -11.16
N VAL A 161 -29.81 39.57 -12.44
CA VAL A 161 -29.36 38.26 -12.94
C VAL A 161 -27.83 38.13 -12.98
N LEU A 162 -27.10 39.14 -13.46
CA LEU A 162 -25.63 39.12 -13.48
C LEU A 162 -24.96 39.13 -12.10
N PRO A 163 -25.36 40.01 -11.15
CA PRO A 163 -24.77 40.02 -9.81
C PRO A 163 -25.16 38.79 -8.98
N SER A 164 -26.34 38.20 -9.20
CA SER A 164 -26.71 36.93 -8.54
C SER A 164 -25.86 35.74 -9.02
N ILE A 165 -25.54 35.65 -10.32
CA ILE A 165 -24.63 34.63 -10.83
C ILE A 165 -23.20 34.84 -10.29
N LEU A 166 -22.69 36.08 -10.27
CA LEU A 166 -21.35 36.37 -9.75
C LEU A 166 -21.23 36.11 -8.24
N SER A 167 -22.26 36.45 -7.46
CA SER A 167 -22.29 36.14 -6.03
C SER A 167 -22.41 34.65 -5.75
N ALA A 168 -23.21 33.90 -6.52
CA ALA A 168 -23.27 32.45 -6.43
C ALA A 168 -21.92 31.79 -6.74
N LEU A 169 -21.23 32.25 -7.80
CA LEU A 169 -19.89 31.79 -8.14
C LEU A 169 -18.87 32.18 -7.07
N GLY A 170 -18.96 33.39 -6.51
CA GLY A 170 -18.10 33.85 -5.41
C GLY A 170 -18.28 33.01 -4.14
N VAL A 171 -19.52 32.68 -3.79
CA VAL A 171 -19.86 31.80 -2.66
C VAL A 171 -19.36 30.37 -2.88
N LEU A 172 -19.57 29.82 -4.08
CA LEU A 172 -19.06 28.49 -4.46
C LEU A 172 -17.52 28.43 -4.42
N ALA A 173 -16.85 29.45 -4.94
CA ALA A 173 -15.39 29.57 -4.89
C ALA A 173 -14.89 29.69 -3.45
N TYR A 174 -15.55 30.50 -2.62
CA TYR A 174 -15.24 30.65 -1.20
C TYR A 174 -15.43 29.33 -0.44
N LEU A 175 -16.55 28.63 -0.64
CA LEU A 175 -16.81 27.33 -0.01
C LEU A 175 -15.82 26.24 -0.45
N LYS A 176 -15.48 26.18 -1.75
CA LYS A 176 -14.44 25.27 -2.27
C LYS A 176 -13.07 25.58 -1.66
N LEU A 177 -12.74 26.85 -1.50
CA LEU A 177 -11.47 27.30 -0.96
C LEU A 177 -11.37 27.04 0.54
N THR A 178 -12.42 27.31 1.31
CA THR A 178 -12.46 27.04 2.75
C THR A 178 -12.45 25.55 3.05
N HIS A 179 -13.21 24.74 2.29
CA HIS A 179 -13.18 23.28 2.41
C HIS A 179 -11.79 22.71 2.07
N SER A 180 -11.14 23.21 1.03
CA SER A 180 -9.80 22.75 0.63
C SER A 180 -8.68 23.22 1.57
N ALA A 181 -8.86 24.37 2.23
CA ALA A 181 -7.92 24.95 3.19
C ALA A 181 -8.04 24.35 4.61
N GLN A 182 -9.01 23.47 4.87
CA GLN A 182 -9.07 22.74 6.13
C GLN A 182 -7.86 21.78 6.27
N LEU A 183 -7.23 21.82 7.44
CA LEU A 183 -6.20 20.89 7.87
C LEU A 183 -6.78 19.47 7.87
N THR A 184 -6.51 18.70 6.83
CA THR A 184 -6.71 17.24 6.88
C THR A 184 -5.48 16.63 7.52
N SER A 185 -5.54 16.43 8.83
CA SER A 185 -4.82 15.32 9.46
C SER A 185 -5.81 14.15 9.48
N PRO A 186 -5.65 13.12 8.63
CA PRO A 186 -6.47 11.94 8.76
C PRO A 186 -6.36 11.40 10.20
N PRO A 187 -7.46 10.97 10.84
CA PRO A 187 -7.39 10.33 12.14
C PRO A 187 -6.42 9.14 12.05
N LEU A 188 -5.53 8.97 13.03
CA LEU A 188 -4.51 7.90 13.03
C LEU A 188 -5.11 6.49 12.82
N GLU A 189 -6.36 6.31 13.20
CA GLU A 189 -7.13 5.07 13.04
C GLU A 189 -7.38 4.71 11.55
N HIS A 190 -7.64 5.71 10.69
CA HIS A 190 -7.83 5.48 9.25
C HIS A 190 -6.52 5.13 8.53
N GLN A 191 -5.38 5.52 9.12
CA GLN A 191 -4.05 5.24 8.57
C GLN A 191 -3.56 3.82 8.88
N GLU A 192 -3.97 3.23 10.02
CA GLU A 192 -3.69 1.82 10.31
C GLU A 192 -4.39 0.90 9.29
N HIS A 193 -5.66 1.17 8.96
CA HIS A 193 -6.39 0.42 7.92
C HIS A 193 -5.76 0.59 6.53
N HIS A 194 -5.42 1.82 6.14
CA HIS A 194 -4.74 2.07 4.86
C HIS A 194 -3.36 1.39 4.79
N SER A 195 -2.60 1.34 5.89
CA SER A 195 -1.30 0.67 5.91
C SER A 195 -1.41 -0.86 5.90
N LYS A 196 -2.39 -1.43 6.62
CA LYS A 196 -2.72 -2.87 6.56
C LYS A 196 -3.18 -3.26 5.16
N ARG A 197 -3.98 -2.41 4.52
CA ARG A 197 -4.43 -2.58 3.14
C ARG A 197 -3.28 -2.52 2.14
N LEU A 198 -2.40 -1.52 2.23
CA LEU A 198 -1.19 -1.47 1.39
C LEU A 198 -0.29 -2.69 1.60
N LEU A 199 -0.18 -3.21 2.82
CA LEU A 199 0.55 -4.43 3.10
C LEU A 199 -0.12 -5.67 2.48
N ALA A 200 -1.45 -5.75 2.55
CA ALA A 200 -2.22 -6.82 1.92
C ALA A 200 -2.11 -6.78 0.39
N ASP A 201 -2.24 -5.60 -0.23
CA ASP A 201 -2.03 -5.40 -1.66
C ASP A 201 -0.59 -5.78 -2.07
N GLN A 202 0.41 -5.40 -1.27
CA GLN A 202 1.81 -5.80 -1.51
C GLN A 202 2.02 -7.31 -1.41
N GLN A 203 1.34 -7.99 -0.48
CA GLN A 203 1.38 -9.45 -0.35
C GLN A 203 0.74 -10.12 -1.57
N LEU A 204 -0.40 -9.62 -2.05
CA LEU A 204 -1.06 -10.11 -3.26
C LEU A 204 -0.19 -9.89 -4.51
N MET A 205 0.44 -8.72 -4.66
CA MET A 205 1.40 -8.47 -5.73
C MET A 205 2.64 -9.38 -5.66
N ALA A 206 3.11 -9.70 -4.45
CA ALA A 206 4.21 -10.65 -4.28
C ALA A 206 3.78 -12.08 -4.68
N GLN A 207 2.55 -12.49 -4.37
CA GLN A 207 1.99 -13.76 -4.82
C GLN A 207 1.79 -13.80 -6.34
N GLN A 208 1.30 -12.72 -6.93
CA GLN A 208 1.15 -12.56 -8.37
C GLN A 208 2.47 -12.85 -9.10
N ARG A 209 3.56 -12.20 -8.69
CA ARG A 209 4.89 -12.42 -9.30
C ARG A 209 5.38 -13.86 -9.16
N LYS A 210 5.14 -14.50 -8.01
CA LYS A 210 5.51 -15.92 -7.81
C LYS A 210 4.74 -16.83 -8.78
N ILE A 211 3.45 -16.60 -8.95
CA ILE A 211 2.60 -17.37 -9.88
C ILE A 211 3.04 -17.15 -11.33
N GLU A 212 3.31 -15.90 -11.72
CA GLU A 212 3.81 -15.57 -13.07
C GLU A 212 5.13 -16.26 -13.38
N GLN A 213 6.09 -16.20 -12.45
CA GLN A 213 7.35 -16.91 -12.57
C GLN A 213 7.11 -18.42 -12.70
N ARG A 214 6.22 -18.99 -11.88
CA ARG A 214 5.94 -20.43 -11.91
C ARG A 214 5.30 -20.88 -13.23
N ILE A 215 4.41 -20.07 -13.80
CA ILE A 215 3.86 -20.33 -15.15
C ILE A 215 4.98 -20.37 -16.20
N GLN A 216 5.94 -19.45 -16.13
CA GLN A 216 7.07 -19.43 -17.06
C GLN A 216 7.93 -20.70 -16.93
N GLU A 217 8.23 -21.12 -15.71
CA GLU A 217 8.96 -22.36 -15.43
C GLU A 217 8.22 -23.60 -15.97
N LEU A 218 6.92 -23.74 -15.69
CA LEU A 218 6.11 -24.86 -16.18
C LEU A 218 6.04 -24.91 -17.72
N ASN A 219 5.96 -23.75 -18.37
CA ASN A 219 6.02 -23.66 -19.83
C ASN A 219 7.38 -24.07 -20.39
N HIS A 220 8.46 -23.70 -19.70
CA HIS A 220 9.81 -24.13 -20.07
C HIS A 220 9.98 -25.66 -19.91
N GLU A 221 9.52 -26.22 -18.80
CA GLU A 221 9.51 -27.67 -18.55
C GLU A 221 8.71 -28.42 -19.63
N CYS A 222 7.53 -27.91 -20.02
CA CYS A 222 6.74 -28.50 -21.11
C CYS A 222 7.54 -28.59 -22.41
N LYS A 223 8.22 -27.51 -22.81
CA LYS A 223 9.05 -27.48 -24.03
C LYS A 223 10.23 -28.45 -23.93
N SER A 224 10.90 -28.49 -22.79
CA SER A 224 12.02 -29.41 -22.55
C SER A 224 11.57 -30.88 -22.62
N ASN A 225 10.44 -31.22 -21.99
CA ASN A 225 9.86 -32.56 -22.04
C ASN A 225 9.43 -32.95 -23.45
N GLN A 226 8.92 -32.01 -24.25
CA GLN A 226 8.57 -32.25 -25.66
C GLN A 226 9.81 -32.64 -26.49
N LEU A 227 10.91 -31.89 -26.35
CA LEU A 227 12.17 -32.20 -27.02
C LEU A 227 12.70 -33.59 -26.60
N LEU A 228 12.59 -33.93 -25.31
CA LEU A 228 13.02 -35.24 -24.81
C LEU A 228 12.17 -36.39 -25.37
N ILE A 229 10.86 -36.19 -25.51
CA ILE A 229 9.96 -37.15 -26.16
C ILE A 229 10.39 -37.39 -27.61
N GLU A 230 10.66 -36.33 -28.37
CA GLU A 230 11.10 -36.45 -29.77
C GLU A 230 12.42 -37.24 -29.90
N GLN A 231 13.36 -36.98 -29.01
CA GLN A 231 14.63 -37.71 -28.94
C GLN A 231 14.43 -39.20 -28.62
N LEU A 232 13.56 -39.51 -27.64
CA LEU A 232 13.26 -40.89 -27.25
C LEU A 232 12.51 -41.65 -28.35
N GLU A 233 11.56 -41.02 -29.05
CA GLU A 233 10.87 -41.64 -30.18
C GLU A 233 11.82 -41.90 -31.35
N THR A 234 12.70 -40.95 -31.66
CA THR A 234 13.75 -41.14 -32.68
C THR A 234 14.69 -42.29 -32.31
N LEU A 235 15.07 -42.39 -31.03
CA LEU A 235 15.92 -43.46 -30.52
C LEU A 235 15.22 -44.83 -30.62
N LYS A 236 13.94 -44.90 -30.25
CA LYS A 236 13.12 -46.12 -30.39
C LYS A 236 13.06 -46.57 -31.85
N GLN A 237 12.83 -45.65 -32.78
CA GLN A 237 12.78 -45.96 -34.20
C GLN A 237 14.11 -46.56 -34.70
N LYS A 238 15.25 -45.97 -34.31
CA LYS A 238 16.59 -46.50 -34.64
C LYS A 238 16.80 -47.91 -34.07
N MET A 239 16.40 -48.15 -32.81
CA MET A 239 16.50 -49.48 -32.19
C MET A 239 15.66 -50.53 -32.92
N SER A 240 14.42 -50.19 -33.27
CA SER A 240 13.52 -51.09 -33.99
C SER A 240 13.99 -51.41 -35.41
N GLN A 241 14.66 -50.48 -36.09
CA GLN A 241 15.21 -50.69 -37.44
C GLN A 241 16.41 -51.65 -37.44
N VAL A 242 17.21 -51.68 -36.37
CA VAL A 242 18.37 -52.56 -36.27
C VAL A 242 17.93 -53.98 -35.90
N ASP A 243 17.30 -54.15 -34.74
CA ASP A 243 16.78 -55.44 -34.27
C ASP A 243 15.85 -55.21 -33.08
N GLN A 244 14.55 -55.40 -33.30
CA GLN A 244 13.53 -55.18 -32.27
C GLN A 244 13.63 -56.17 -31.10
N THR A 245 14.09 -57.41 -31.35
CA THR A 245 14.15 -58.45 -30.32
C THR A 245 15.29 -58.17 -29.35
N LEU A 246 16.46 -57.82 -29.88
CA LEU A 246 17.66 -57.47 -29.12
C LEU A 246 17.46 -56.22 -28.24
N TYR A 247 16.72 -55.23 -28.75
CA TYR A 247 16.49 -53.95 -28.04
C TYR A 247 15.15 -53.85 -27.31
N SER A 248 14.36 -54.92 -27.26
CA SER A 248 13.00 -54.95 -26.67
C SER A 248 12.91 -54.30 -25.29
N ALA A 249 13.84 -54.62 -24.38
CA ALA A 249 13.88 -54.04 -23.03
C ALA A 249 14.17 -52.52 -23.03
N ARG A 250 15.02 -52.03 -23.94
CA ARG A 250 15.32 -50.59 -24.06
C ARG A 250 14.15 -49.82 -24.67
N ILE A 251 13.51 -50.41 -25.69
CA ILE A 251 12.30 -49.85 -26.31
C ILE A 251 11.17 -49.76 -25.29
N TYR A 252 10.99 -50.79 -24.44
CA TYR A 252 9.99 -50.77 -23.37
C TYR A 252 10.25 -49.62 -22.39
N ARG A 253 11.48 -49.47 -21.89
CA ARG A 253 11.85 -48.36 -20.96
C ARG A 253 11.66 -46.99 -21.58
N ALA A 254 12.09 -46.79 -22.83
CA ALA A 254 11.88 -45.54 -23.56
C ALA A 254 10.39 -45.23 -23.73
N THR A 255 9.56 -46.24 -23.99
CA THR A 255 8.10 -46.09 -24.09
C THR A 255 7.48 -45.67 -22.76
N SER A 256 7.91 -46.29 -21.65
CA SER A 256 7.47 -45.91 -20.30
C SER A 256 7.89 -44.48 -19.95
N ALA A 257 9.12 -44.08 -20.26
CA ALA A 257 9.61 -42.71 -20.07
C ALA A 257 8.78 -41.69 -20.87
N VAL A 258 8.50 -41.96 -22.15
CA VAL A 258 7.62 -41.12 -23.00
C VAL A 258 6.23 -40.99 -22.37
N ASN A 259 5.65 -42.07 -21.85
CA ASN A 259 4.34 -42.02 -21.20
C ASN A 259 4.35 -41.16 -19.93
N ILE A 260 5.41 -41.23 -19.12
CA ILE A 260 5.57 -40.39 -17.92
C ILE A 260 5.72 -38.91 -18.33
N LEU A 261 6.56 -38.60 -19.32
CA LEU A 261 6.76 -37.23 -19.81
C LEU A 261 5.46 -36.64 -20.38
N LYS A 262 4.65 -37.43 -21.10
CA LYS A 262 3.33 -37.00 -21.58
C LYS A 262 2.37 -36.68 -20.42
N LYS A 263 2.37 -37.49 -19.36
CA LYS A 263 1.59 -37.21 -18.14
C LYS A 263 2.04 -35.92 -17.47
N GLN A 264 3.35 -35.70 -17.35
CA GLN A 264 3.90 -34.46 -16.80
C GLN A 264 3.50 -33.23 -17.62
N ILE A 265 3.57 -33.29 -18.95
CA ILE A 265 3.12 -32.19 -19.83
C ILE A 265 1.63 -31.89 -19.59
N ALA A 266 0.78 -32.91 -19.53
CA ALA A 266 -0.66 -32.71 -19.31
C ALA A 266 -0.96 -32.04 -17.95
N ASN A 267 -0.26 -32.48 -16.89
CA ASN A 267 -0.36 -31.87 -15.57
C ASN A 267 0.18 -30.43 -15.53
N ASN A 268 1.34 -30.17 -16.15
CA ASN A 268 1.91 -28.82 -16.24
C ASN A 268 0.99 -27.87 -17.00
N GLN A 269 0.37 -28.31 -18.09
CA GLN A 269 -0.64 -27.52 -18.81
C GLN A 269 -1.89 -27.26 -17.97
N ARG A 270 -2.33 -28.23 -17.17
CA ARG A 270 -3.43 -28.03 -16.21
C ARG A 270 -3.05 -27.00 -15.14
N LEU A 271 -1.87 -27.10 -14.55
CA LEU A 271 -1.34 -26.15 -13.58
C LEU A 271 -1.30 -24.74 -14.16
N VAL A 272 -0.77 -24.56 -15.38
CA VAL A 272 -0.73 -23.25 -16.05
C VAL A 272 -2.11 -22.64 -16.20
N ARG A 273 -3.14 -23.43 -16.59
CA ARG A 273 -4.52 -22.92 -16.71
C ARG A 273 -5.09 -22.47 -15.37
N GLU A 274 -4.90 -23.24 -14.31
CA GLU A 274 -5.44 -22.91 -12.99
C GLU A 274 -4.67 -21.76 -12.32
N TYR A 275 -3.35 -21.69 -12.50
CA TYR A 275 -2.55 -20.53 -12.09
C TYR A 275 -2.97 -19.26 -12.82
N ALA A 276 -3.24 -19.32 -14.13
CA ALA A 276 -3.74 -18.17 -14.88
C ALA A 276 -5.14 -17.73 -14.42
N ARG A 277 -6.02 -18.67 -14.04
CA ARG A 277 -7.31 -18.35 -13.42
C ARG A 277 -7.11 -17.67 -12.06
N THR A 278 -6.18 -18.16 -11.24
CA THR A 278 -5.84 -17.58 -9.93
C THR A 278 -5.25 -16.19 -10.07
N LEU A 279 -4.41 -15.96 -11.08
CA LEU A 279 -3.87 -14.64 -11.41
C LEU A 279 -4.98 -13.62 -11.68
N LYS A 280 -5.99 -14.00 -12.48
CA LYS A 280 -7.15 -13.14 -12.73
C LYS A 280 -7.98 -12.86 -11.49
N MET A 281 -8.12 -13.83 -10.57
CA MET A 281 -8.79 -13.59 -9.29
C MET A 281 -8.03 -12.57 -8.45
N ILE A 282 -6.69 -12.66 -8.41
CA ILE A 282 -5.83 -11.69 -7.69
C ILE A 282 -5.92 -10.30 -8.33
N GLU A 283 -5.89 -10.22 -9.66
CA GLU A 283 -6.00 -8.96 -10.40
C GLU A 283 -7.33 -8.25 -10.12
N ILE A 284 -8.44 -8.99 -10.16
CA ILE A 284 -9.76 -8.46 -9.80
C ILE A 284 -9.76 -7.96 -8.35
N GLU A 285 -9.17 -8.70 -7.40
CA GLU A 285 -9.13 -8.29 -5.99
C GLU A 285 -8.30 -7.00 -5.79
N ILE A 286 -7.18 -6.85 -6.50
CA ILE A 286 -6.38 -5.63 -6.48
C ILE A 286 -7.18 -4.45 -7.07
N ASP A 287 -7.89 -4.68 -8.18
CA ASP A 287 -8.69 -3.65 -8.86
C ASP A 287 -9.95 -3.27 -8.07
N THR A 288 -10.52 -4.18 -7.28
CA THR A 288 -11.69 -3.92 -6.44
C THR A 288 -11.33 -3.48 -5.02
N SER A 289 -10.05 -3.55 -4.63
CA SER A 289 -9.51 -3.14 -3.33
C SER A 289 -10.00 -1.73 -2.91
N TRP A 290 -10.21 -0.80 -3.85
CA TRP A 290 -10.70 0.55 -3.55
C TRP A 290 -12.20 0.67 -3.23
N ILE A 291 -13.00 -0.34 -3.59
CA ILE A 291 -14.44 -0.43 -3.28
C ILE A 291 -14.68 -1.42 -2.13
N ALA A 292 -13.65 -2.16 -1.68
CA ALA A 292 -13.77 -3.22 -0.69
C ALA A 292 -14.36 -2.78 0.66
N GLU A 293 -14.26 -1.51 1.05
CA GLU A 293 -14.94 -0.97 2.25
C GLU A 293 -16.48 -1.02 2.17
N GLN A 294 -17.04 -1.16 0.98
CA GLN A 294 -18.48 -1.32 0.73
C GLN A 294 -18.89 -2.79 0.53
N LEU A 295 -17.93 -3.73 0.53
CA LEU A 295 -18.17 -5.15 0.26
C LEU A 295 -17.82 -5.98 1.51
N PRO A 296 -18.78 -6.68 2.15
CA PRO A 296 -18.58 -7.39 3.40
C PRO A 296 -17.68 -8.67 3.32
N ASP A 297 -17.08 -8.97 2.16
CA ASP A 297 -16.49 -10.28 1.86
C ASP A 297 -14.97 -10.30 1.56
N ALA A 298 -14.25 -9.19 1.69
CA ALA A 298 -12.83 -9.09 1.28
C ALA A 298 -11.91 -10.12 1.98
N GLU A 299 -12.05 -10.34 3.29
CA GLU A 299 -11.25 -11.33 4.03
C GLU A 299 -11.53 -12.79 3.57
N ASN A 300 -12.75 -13.05 3.08
CA ASN A 300 -13.14 -14.37 2.57
C ASN A 300 -12.48 -14.70 1.22
N PHE A 301 -12.13 -13.69 0.43
CA PHE A 301 -11.49 -13.88 -0.88
C PHE A 301 -10.01 -14.25 -0.78
N THR A 302 -9.24 -13.56 0.07
CA THR A 302 -7.82 -13.92 0.28
C THR A 302 -7.67 -15.37 0.77
N ARG A 303 -8.56 -15.81 1.66
CA ARG A 303 -8.60 -17.20 2.12
C ARG A 303 -8.88 -18.19 0.99
N LYS A 304 -9.84 -17.89 0.11
CA LYS A 304 -10.14 -18.72 -1.07
C LYS A 304 -8.95 -18.80 -2.03
N ILE A 305 -8.21 -17.72 -2.24
CA ILE A 305 -7.01 -17.73 -3.08
C ILE A 305 -5.94 -18.66 -2.49
N LEU A 306 -5.70 -18.58 -1.17
CA LEU A 306 -4.75 -19.46 -0.48
C LEU A 306 -5.16 -20.94 -0.55
N GLU A 307 -6.44 -21.23 -0.35
CA GLU A 307 -6.98 -22.59 -0.46
C GLU A 307 -6.79 -23.16 -1.88
N ARG A 308 -7.03 -22.35 -2.92
CA ARG A 308 -6.75 -22.73 -4.31
C ARG A 308 -5.27 -22.98 -4.57
N LEU A 309 -4.38 -22.17 -3.99
CA LEU A 309 -2.94 -22.39 -4.14
C LEU A 309 -2.48 -23.70 -3.47
N ASP A 310 -3.11 -24.08 -2.36
CA ASP A 310 -2.85 -25.36 -1.70
C ASP A 310 -3.34 -26.55 -2.53
N GLU A 311 -4.54 -26.45 -3.13
CA GLU A 311 -5.03 -27.45 -4.09
C GLU A 311 -4.03 -27.66 -5.25
N LEU A 312 -3.45 -26.57 -5.79
CA LEU A 312 -2.50 -26.66 -6.89
C LEU A 312 -1.18 -27.32 -6.48
N LYS A 313 -0.75 -27.11 -5.24
CA LYS A 313 0.44 -27.76 -4.67
C LYS A 313 0.33 -29.28 -4.72
N THR A 314 -0.87 -29.85 -4.51
CA THR A 314 -1.06 -31.30 -4.61
C THR A 314 -0.77 -31.85 -6.03
N ILE A 315 -1.08 -31.07 -7.07
CA ILE A 315 -0.78 -31.44 -8.46
C ILE A 315 0.72 -31.28 -8.74
N GLU A 316 1.38 -30.30 -8.12
CA GLU A 316 2.83 -30.17 -8.18
C GLU A 316 3.54 -31.37 -7.54
N ASP A 317 3.07 -31.82 -6.38
CA ASP A 317 3.61 -32.99 -5.69
C ASP A 317 3.48 -34.26 -6.53
N GLN A 318 2.34 -34.42 -7.23
CA GLN A 318 2.16 -35.50 -8.21
C GLN A 318 3.20 -35.42 -9.33
N ASN A 319 3.46 -34.23 -9.86
CA ASN A 319 4.49 -34.04 -10.90
C ASN A 319 5.91 -34.32 -10.40
N GLN A 320 6.20 -33.94 -9.16
CA GLN A 320 7.48 -34.25 -8.52
C GLN A 320 7.66 -35.76 -8.34
N SER A 321 6.59 -36.48 -7.97
CA SER A 321 6.63 -37.96 -7.90
C SER A 321 6.93 -38.60 -9.26
N LEU A 322 6.35 -38.08 -10.35
CA LEU A 322 6.64 -38.55 -11.72
C LEU A 322 8.09 -38.28 -12.12
N LYS A 323 8.66 -37.14 -11.68
CA LYS A 323 10.06 -36.79 -11.93
C LYS A 323 11.00 -37.77 -11.23
N LEU A 324 10.69 -38.14 -9.99
CA LEU A 324 11.44 -39.17 -9.24
C LEU A 324 11.35 -40.55 -9.89
N GLN A 325 10.18 -40.92 -10.44
CA GLN A 325 10.06 -42.16 -11.19
C GLN A 325 10.98 -42.17 -12.42
N LEU A 326 11.06 -41.06 -13.16
CA LEU A 326 11.97 -40.89 -14.30
C LEU A 326 13.44 -41.04 -13.90
N THR A 327 13.88 -40.40 -12.80
CA THR A 327 15.27 -40.50 -12.32
C THR A 327 15.61 -41.91 -11.84
N ALA A 328 14.68 -42.63 -11.23
CA ALA A 328 14.88 -44.02 -10.85
C ALA A 328 15.15 -44.93 -12.07
N TYR A 329 14.50 -44.67 -13.21
CA TYR A 329 14.81 -45.39 -14.46
C TYR A 329 16.20 -45.03 -15.02
N GLU A 330 16.72 -43.83 -14.75
CA GLU A 330 18.09 -43.43 -15.11
C GLU A 330 19.15 -44.02 -14.17
N GLU A 331 18.88 -44.18 -12.88
CA GLU A 331 19.83 -44.76 -11.91
C GLU A 331 20.01 -46.27 -12.09
N VAL A 332 18.94 -47.00 -12.47
CA VAL A 332 19.02 -48.41 -12.90
C VAL A 332 19.98 -48.59 -14.10
N ARG A 333 20.26 -47.52 -14.87
CA ARG A 333 21.27 -47.51 -15.94
C ARG A 333 22.70 -47.62 -15.38
N TYR A 334 22.99 -47.07 -14.20
CA TYR A 334 24.34 -47.07 -13.64
C TYR A 334 24.66 -48.35 -12.85
N GLU A 335 23.67 -48.92 -12.16
CA GLU A 335 23.85 -50.19 -11.43
C GLU A 335 23.91 -51.40 -12.37
N GLY A 336 23.07 -51.43 -13.41
CA GLY A 336 23.08 -52.50 -14.41
C GLY A 336 24.34 -52.55 -15.29
N ILE A 337 25.08 -51.45 -15.42
CA ILE A 337 26.36 -51.42 -16.17
C ILE A 337 27.54 -51.86 -15.29
N GLN A 338 27.43 -51.72 -13.96
CA GLN A 338 28.46 -52.19 -13.01
C GLN A 338 28.42 -53.72 -12.83
N GLU A 339 27.25 -54.34 -12.84
CA GLU A 339 27.12 -55.81 -12.76
C GLU A 339 27.61 -56.53 -14.03
N TYR A 340 27.37 -55.97 -15.23
CA TYR A 340 27.88 -56.53 -16.49
C TYR A 340 29.39 -56.34 -16.72
N ARG A 341 30.10 -55.67 -15.82
CA ARG A 341 31.57 -55.51 -15.87
C ARG A 341 32.30 -56.46 -14.91
N LYS A 342 31.58 -57.25 -14.10
CA LYS A 342 32.15 -58.17 -13.10
C LYS A 342 31.72 -59.64 -13.27
N GLY A 343 30.98 -59.98 -14.32
CA GLY A 343 30.77 -61.35 -14.80
C GLY A 343 31.29 -61.47 -16.21
#